data_AF-A0A1G5WJQ9-F1
#
_entry.id   AF-A0A1G5WJQ9-F1
#
_cell.length_a   1.000
_cell.length_b   1.000
_cell.length_c   1.000
_cell.angle_alpha   90.00
_cell.angle_beta   90.00
_cell.angle_gamma   90.00
#
_symmetry.space_group_name_H-M   'P 1'
#
loop_
_entity.id
_entity.type
_entity.pdbx_description
1 polymer ?
#
loop_
_entity_poly.entity_id
_entity_poly.type
_entity_poly.pdbx_seq_one_letter_code
_entity_poly.pdbx_strand_id
1 'polypeptide(L)'
;MNSQFIQGIQFDWNNLDEDSYVRDIQAFQGLETLKFSKPVTFFVGENGSGKSTLLEAIAVAHGFNPEGGTKNYVFSTYDEYPELCDAIRLSKGYRKEKWGNFLRAESFYNVATQEE
;
A
#
# COMPACT_ATOMS: atom_id res chain seq x y z
N MET A 1 18.40 -1.57 17.62
CA MET A 1 18.12 -1.84 16.18
C MET A 1 16.63 -1.69 15.93
N ASN A 2 16.23 -1.10 14.79
CA ASN A 2 14.83 -0.98 14.40
C ASN A 2 14.25 -2.38 14.08
N SER A 3 13.17 -2.79 14.74
CA SER A 3 12.56 -4.12 14.65
C SER A 3 11.33 -4.19 13.73
N GLN A 4 10.99 -3.07 13.07
CA GLN A 4 9.84 -2.98 12.16
C GLN A 4 10.07 -3.81 10.88
N PHE A 5 9.02 -4.48 10.40
CA PHE A 5 9.04 -5.25 9.14
C PHE A 5 9.16 -4.35 7.92
N ILE A 6 8.42 -3.24 7.90
CA ILE A 6 8.53 -2.17 6.91
C ILE A 6 9.16 -0.97 7.63
N GLN A 7 10.29 -0.48 7.13
CA GLN A 7 11.03 0.64 7.70
C GLN A 7 10.77 1.95 6.96
N GLY A 8 10.34 1.87 5.71
CA GLY A 8 9.99 3.03 4.92
C GLY A 8 9.62 2.70 3.49
N ILE A 9 9.39 3.75 2.72
CA ILE A 9 9.03 3.76 1.32
C ILE A 9 10.00 4.70 0.62
N GLN A 10 10.57 4.25 -0.49
CA GLN A 10 11.27 5.07 -1.45
C GLN A 10 10.34 5.27 -2.65
N PHE A 11 10.21 6.50 -3.12
CA PHE A 11 9.45 6.82 -4.32
C PHE A 11 10.41 6.94 -5.51
N ASP A 12 10.03 6.35 -6.63
CA ASP A 12 10.72 6.37 -7.91
C ASP A 12 9.73 6.87 -8.98
N TRP A 13 9.53 8.20 -8.97
CA TRP A 13 8.57 8.89 -9.83
C TRP A 13 8.83 8.75 -11.34
N ASN A 14 9.99 8.21 -11.73
CA ASN A 14 10.30 7.91 -13.12
C ASN A 14 9.58 6.64 -13.63
N ASN A 15 9.12 5.77 -12.73
CA ASN A 15 8.36 4.57 -13.09
C ASN A 15 6.84 4.84 -13.17
N LEU A 16 6.43 6.09 -13.03
CA LEU A 16 5.03 6.50 -13.09
C LEU A 16 4.76 7.19 -14.43
N ASP A 17 3.67 6.85 -15.11
CA ASP A 17 3.27 7.50 -16.35
C ASP A 17 3.10 9.02 -16.16
N GLU A 18 3.42 9.80 -17.19
CA GLU A 18 3.34 11.27 -17.14
C GLU A 18 1.91 11.77 -16.90
N ASP A 19 0.91 11.04 -17.40
CA ASP A 19 -0.51 11.36 -17.28
C ASP A 19 -1.19 10.70 -16.06
N SER A 20 -0.41 10.07 -15.17
CA SER A 20 -0.93 9.39 -13.98
C SER A 20 -1.61 10.38 -13.03
N TYR A 21 -2.84 10.05 -12.59
CA TYR A 21 -3.57 10.85 -11.60
C TYR A 21 -2.83 10.98 -10.26
N VAL A 22 -1.92 10.06 -9.97
CA VAL A 22 -1.12 10.06 -8.74
C VAL A 22 -0.23 11.31 -8.66
N ARG A 23 0.16 11.88 -9.82
CA ARG A 23 0.93 13.13 -9.90
C ARG A 23 0.13 14.37 -9.47
N ASP A 24 -1.20 14.30 -9.56
CA ASP A 24 -2.10 15.38 -9.15
C ASP A 24 -2.38 15.38 -7.64
N ILE A 25 -2.02 14.30 -6.95
CA ILE A 25 -2.18 14.20 -5.49
C ILE A 25 -1.13 15.09 -4.83
N GLN A 26 -1.57 16.25 -4.33
CA GLN A 26 -0.71 17.24 -3.68
C GLN A 26 0.16 16.66 -2.56
N ALA A 27 -0.37 15.70 -1.79
CA ALA A 27 0.36 15.06 -0.69
C ALA A 27 1.60 14.27 -1.12
N PHE A 28 1.72 13.93 -2.41
CA PHE A 28 2.83 13.17 -2.98
C PHE A 28 3.88 14.05 -3.66
N GLN A 29 3.57 15.31 -3.92
CA GLN A 29 4.47 16.23 -4.61
C GLN A 29 5.75 16.46 -3.78
N GLY A 30 6.91 16.20 -4.38
CA GLY A 30 8.22 16.33 -3.74
C GLY A 30 8.54 15.26 -2.69
N LEU A 31 7.70 14.23 -2.53
CA LEU A 31 7.95 13.15 -1.57
C LEU A 31 8.93 12.14 -2.16
N GLU A 32 10.17 12.13 -1.69
CA GLU A 32 11.17 11.14 -2.12
C GLU A 32 11.17 9.90 -1.24
N THR A 33 10.96 10.09 0.07
CA THR A 33 10.96 9.01 1.06
C THR A 33 9.94 9.21 2.16
N LEU A 34 9.39 8.11 2.65
CA LEU A 34 8.58 8.07 3.87
C LEU A 34 9.20 7.06 4.84
N LYS A 35 9.48 7.46 6.08
CA LYS A 35 10.07 6.56 7.10
C LYS A 35 9.06 6.19 8.16
N PHE A 36 8.99 4.90 8.49
CA PHE A 36 8.20 4.39 9.60
C PHE A 36 9.05 4.33 10.87
N SER A 37 8.71 5.16 11.85
CA SER A 37 9.40 5.24 13.13
C SER A 37 8.67 4.48 14.25
N LYS A 38 7.43 4.07 14.00
CA LYS A 38 6.54 3.39 14.95
C LYS A 38 5.84 2.20 14.29
N PRO A 39 5.62 1.09 15.02
CA PRO A 39 4.89 -0.07 14.52
C PRO A 39 3.44 0.23 14.10
N VAL A 40 2.84 1.27 14.69
CA VAL A 40 1.52 1.78 14.32
C VAL A 40 1.71 3.18 13.76
N THR A 41 1.27 3.39 12.52
CA THR A 41 1.35 4.67 11.81
C THR A 41 -0.04 5.01 11.28
N PHE A 42 -0.50 6.23 11.53
CA PHE A 42 -1.78 6.73 11.05
C PHE A 42 -1.55 7.72 9.91
N PHE A 43 -2.30 7.56 8.82
CA PHE A 43 -2.41 8.54 7.75
C PHE A 43 -3.75 9.29 7.91
N VAL A 44 -3.69 10.62 8.02
CA VAL A 44 -4.86 11.47 8.25
C VAL A 44 -4.87 12.58 7.20
N GLY A 45 -6.05 12.92 6.70
CA GLY A 45 -6.25 13.92 5.65
C GLY A 45 -7.65 13.82 5.05
N GLU A 46 -8.03 14.79 4.23
CA GLU A 46 -9.35 14.87 3.58
C GLU A 46 -9.58 13.77 2.53
N ASN A 47 -10.83 13.55 2.13
CA ASN A 47 -11.13 12.62 1.04
C ASN A 47 -10.43 13.09 -0.25
N GLY A 48 -9.84 12.15 -0.99
CA GLY A 48 -9.01 12.47 -2.16
C GLY A 48 -7.55 12.81 -1.86
N SER A 49 -7.11 12.87 -0.60
CA SER A 49 -5.73 13.22 -0.24
C SER A 49 -4.68 12.11 -0.50
N GLY A 50 -5.03 11.02 -1.20
CA GLY A 50 -4.12 9.91 -1.51
C GLY A 50 -3.90 8.86 -0.42
N LYS A 51 -4.67 8.87 0.68
CA LYS A 51 -4.50 7.90 1.79
C LYS A 51 -4.69 6.44 1.35
N SER A 52 -5.82 6.15 0.68
CA SER A 52 -6.12 4.80 0.21
C SER A 52 -5.12 4.36 -0.86
N THR A 53 -4.80 5.25 -1.82
CA THR A 53 -3.77 5.03 -2.85
C THR A 53 -2.43 4.62 -2.25
N LEU A 54 -1.97 5.31 -1.20
CA LEU A 54 -0.72 4.97 -0.53
C LEU A 54 -0.80 3.61 0.18
N LEU A 55 -1.88 3.33 0.90
CA LEU A 55 -2.06 2.06 1.60
C LEU A 55 -2.13 0.86 0.64
N GLU A 56 -2.85 1.01 -0.47
CA GLU A 56 -2.97 0.00 -1.51
C GLU A 56 -1.61 -0.26 -2.16
N ALA A 57 -0.87 0.80 -2.52
CA ALA A 57 0.48 0.67 -3.06
C ALA A 57 1.42 -0.07 -2.11
N ILE A 58 1.40 0.27 -0.82
CA ILE A 58 2.19 -0.44 0.21
C ILE A 58 1.79 -1.91 0.28
N ALA A 59 0.49 -2.21 0.28
CA ALA A 59 0.00 -3.58 0.37
C ALA A 59 0.48 -4.42 -0.83
N VAL A 60 0.30 -3.93 -2.05
CA VAL A 60 0.72 -4.60 -3.29
C VAL A 60 2.24 -4.74 -3.36
N ALA A 61 3.00 -3.68 -3.07
CA ALA A 61 4.47 -3.75 -3.04
C ALA A 61 4.99 -4.71 -1.94
N HIS A 62 4.19 -4.98 -0.92
CA HIS A 62 4.49 -5.98 0.11
C HIS A 62 4.08 -7.42 -0.29
N GLY A 63 3.34 -7.58 -1.39
CA GLY A 63 2.86 -8.85 -1.94
C GLY A 63 1.49 -9.27 -1.43
N PHE A 64 0.64 -8.33 -0.99
CA PHE A 64 -0.77 -8.58 -0.71
C PHE A 64 -1.62 -8.37 -1.96
N ASN A 65 -2.81 -8.96 -1.98
CA ASN A 65 -3.82 -8.68 -2.99
C ASN A 65 -4.36 -7.26 -2.79
N PRO A 66 -4.53 -6.45 -3.86
CA PRO A 66 -5.14 -5.12 -3.76
C PRO A 66 -6.56 -5.14 -3.19
N GLU A 67 -7.33 -6.23 -3.31
CA GLU A 67 -8.66 -6.38 -2.70
C GLU A 67 -8.63 -6.63 -1.19
N GLY A 68 -7.44 -6.84 -0.62
CA GLY A 68 -7.27 -7.19 0.78
C GLY A 68 -7.18 -8.69 1.04
N GLY A 69 -7.10 -9.04 2.31
CA GLY A 69 -6.89 -10.41 2.79
C GLY A 69 -5.42 -10.76 2.99
N THR A 70 -5.16 -12.06 3.10
CA THR A 70 -3.79 -12.59 3.31
C THR A 70 -3.04 -12.74 1.98
N LYS A 71 -1.72 -12.95 2.02
CA LYS A 71 -0.89 -13.10 0.81
C LYS A 71 -1.25 -14.30 -0.08
N ASN A 72 -2.04 -15.25 0.43
CA ASN A 72 -2.43 -16.46 -0.28
C ASN A 72 -3.75 -16.30 -1.06
N TYR A 73 -4.39 -15.12 -0.99
CA TYR A 73 -5.63 -14.85 -1.68
C TYR A 73 -5.37 -14.34 -3.10
N VAL A 74 -5.80 -15.12 -4.10
CA VAL A 74 -5.79 -14.72 -5.51
C VAL A 74 -7.24 -14.51 -5.94
N PHE A 75 -7.71 -13.27 -5.88
CA PHE A 75 -8.93 -12.84 -6.56
C PHE A 75 -8.60 -12.27 -7.93
N SER A 76 -9.54 -12.43 -8.87
CA SER A 76 -9.45 -11.98 -10.26
C SER A 76 -10.43 -10.85 -10.60
N THR A 77 -10.99 -10.16 -9.60
CA THR A 77 -12.04 -9.14 -9.78
C THR A 77 -11.57 -7.69 -9.65
N TYR A 78 -10.32 -7.46 -9.24
CA TYR A 78 -9.78 -6.10 -9.15
C TYR A 78 -9.20 -5.70 -10.49
N ASP A 79 -9.99 -5.00 -11.27
CA ASP A 79 -9.61 -4.55 -12.61
C ASP A 79 -8.59 -3.38 -12.59
N GLU A 80 -8.40 -2.71 -11.44
CA GLU A 80 -7.56 -1.49 -11.35
C GLU A 80 -6.30 -1.70 -10.51
N TYR A 81 -5.18 -2.01 -11.16
CA TYR A 81 -3.87 -2.02 -10.48
C TYR A 81 -3.50 -0.59 -10.02
N PRO A 82 -3.17 -0.34 -8.73
CA PRO A 82 -2.87 1.02 -8.29
C PRO A 82 -1.57 1.52 -8.95
N GLU A 83 -1.65 2.59 -9.74
CA GLU A 83 -0.52 3.13 -10.51
C GLU A 83 0.71 3.45 -9.63
N LEU A 84 0.50 3.88 -8.38
CA LEU A 84 1.58 4.16 -7.44
C LEU A 84 2.42 2.92 -7.08
N CYS A 85 1.93 1.69 -7.29
CA CYS A 85 2.66 0.46 -6.96
C CYS A 85 4.00 0.36 -7.69
N ASP A 86 4.04 0.76 -8.96
CA ASP A 86 5.26 0.68 -9.80
C ASP A 86 6.28 1.76 -9.44
N ALA A 87 5.81 2.85 -8.82
CA ALA A 87 6.60 3.99 -8.42
C ALA A 87 7.06 3.94 -6.95
N ILE A 88 6.85 2.83 -6.23
CA ILE A 88 7.34 2.68 -4.86
C ILE A 88 8.20 1.44 -4.62
N ARG A 89 9.14 1.57 -3.69
CA ARG A 89 9.93 0.45 -3.17
C ARG A 89 9.90 0.46 -1.65
N LEU A 90 9.55 -0.68 -1.05
CA LEU A 90 9.55 -0.83 0.39
C LEU A 90 10.95 -1.11 0.92
N SER A 91 11.40 -0.31 1.88
CA SER A 91 12.54 -0.64 2.72
C SER A 91 12.08 -1.61 3.81
N LYS A 92 12.60 -2.84 3.79
CA LYS A 92 12.22 -3.91 4.73
C LYS A 92 13.28 -4.11 5.82
N GLY A 93 12.82 -4.42 7.02
CA GLY A 93 13.70 -4.79 8.12
C GLY A 93 14.33 -6.18 7.96
N TYR A 94 15.24 -6.53 8.86
CA TYR A 94 15.94 -7.82 8.82
C TYR A 94 15.05 -9.03 9.13
N ARG A 95 13.87 -8.80 9.74
CA ARG A 95 12.92 -9.86 10.09
C ARG A 95 11.94 -10.05 8.95
N LYS A 96 11.56 -11.30 8.73
CA LYS A 96 10.43 -11.66 7.87
C LYS A 96 9.20 -11.95 8.73
N GLU A 97 8.09 -11.35 8.37
CA GLU A 97 6.78 -11.63 8.95
C GLU A 97 6.35 -13.06 8.60
N LYS A 98 5.78 -13.78 9.58
CA LYS A 98 5.22 -15.13 9.36
C LYS A 98 3.83 -15.07 8.74
N TRP A 99 3.09 -14.01 9.06
CA TRP A 99 1.72 -13.78 8.63
C TRP A 99 1.44 -12.27 8.59
N GLY A 100 0.49 -11.87 7.77
CA GLY A 100 -0.02 -10.51 7.70
C GLY A 100 -1.33 -10.46 6.92
N ASN A 101 -2.02 -9.32 6.99
CA ASN A 101 -3.31 -9.11 6.35
C ASN A 101 -3.44 -7.64 5.92
N PHE A 102 -4.02 -7.39 4.74
CA PHE A 102 -4.43 -6.07 4.29
C PHE A 102 -5.95 -5.94 4.43
N LEU A 103 -6.40 -5.06 5.33
CA LEU A 103 -7.82 -4.88 5.61
C LEU A 103 -8.36 -3.65 4.86
N ARG A 104 -9.46 -3.85 4.13
CA ARG A 104 -10.23 -2.79 3.48
C ARG A 104 -11.64 -2.79 4.04
N ALA A 105 -12.12 -1.64 4.52
CA ALA A 105 -13.49 -1.51 5.02
C ALA A 105 -14.53 -1.72 3.90
N GLU A 106 -14.18 -1.35 2.67
CA GLU A 106 -15.05 -1.44 1.50
C GLU A 106 -15.16 -2.89 0.97
N SER A 107 -14.12 -3.71 1.19
CA SER A 107 -14.08 -5.13 0.82
C SER A 107 -14.46 -6.07 1.97
N PHE A 108 -14.83 -5.54 3.14
CA PHE A 108 -15.28 -6.36 4.28
C PHE A 108 -16.51 -7.23 3.91
N TYR A 109 -17.31 -6.80 2.93
CA TYR A 109 -18.40 -7.60 2.38
C TYR A 109 -17.89 -8.84 1.61
N ASN A 110 -16.79 -8.74 0.86
CA ASN A 110 -16.27 -9.84 0.04
C ASN A 110 -15.61 -10.94 0.90
N VAL A 111 -14.87 -10.56 1.95
CA VAL A 111 -14.23 -11.51 2.88
C VAL A 111 -15.27 -12.25 3.72
N ALA A 112 -16.32 -11.55 4.19
CA ALA A 112 -17.40 -12.19 4.95
C ALA A 112 -18.20 -13.21 4.14
N THR A 113 -18.15 -13.15 2.80
CA THR A 113 -18.85 -14.09 1.91
C THR A 113 -18.00 -15.32 1.55
N GLN A 114 -16.68 -15.31 1.80
CA GLN A 114 -15.78 -16.42 1.49
C GLN A 114 -15.31 -17.23 2.71
N GLU A 115 -15.70 -16.86 3.93
CA GLU A 115 -15.47 -17.65 5.15
C GLU A 115 -16.67 -18.55 5.55
N GLU A 116 -17.64 -18.78 4.66
CA GLU A 116 -18.58 -19.92 4.71
C GLU A 116 -18.14 -21.07 3.80
#